data_AF-A0A844F5V5-F1
#
_entry.id   AF-A0A844F5V5-F1
#
_cell.length_a   1.000
_cell.length_b   1.000
_cell.length_c   1.000
_cell.angle_alpha   90.00
_cell.angle_beta   90.00
_cell.angle_gamma   90.00
#
_symmetry.space_group_name_H-M   'P 1'
#
loop_
_entity.id
_entity.type
_entity.pdbx_description
1 polymer ?
#
loop_
_entity_poly.entity_id
_entity_poly.type
_entity_poly.pdbx_seq_one_letter_code
_entity_poly.pdbx_strand_id
1 'polypeptide(L)' 'MSVSFTDEDEEAMLEKGYETDQSELGNVYYPKEGIEIPDHIIVKYVEYPWVTCFEVEGIEIIKEAMQKDIEE' A
#
# COMPACT_ATOMS: atom_id res chain seq x y z
N MET A 1 2.26 2.91 -8.69
CA MET A 1 2.24 2.00 -7.53
C MET A 1 1.48 0.76 -7.95
N SER A 2 2.01 -0.43 -7.71
CA SER A 2 1.32 -1.70 -7.96
C SER A 2 0.82 -2.24 -6.64
N VAL A 3 -0.48 -2.51 -6.54
CA VAL A 3 -1.06 -3.25 -5.42
C VAL A 3 -0.97 -4.75 -5.72
N SER A 4 -0.54 -5.54 -4.75
CA SER A 4 -0.49 -6.99 -4.82
C SER A 4 -1.39 -7.60 -3.76
N PHE A 5 -2.04 -8.71 -4.09
CA PHE A 5 -2.81 -9.48 -3.13
C PHE A 5 -1.89 -10.51 -2.47
N THR A 6 -2.08 -10.73 -1.17
CA THR A 6 -1.38 -11.76 -0.40
C THR A 6 -2.39 -12.54 0.42
N ASP A 7 -2.18 -13.86 0.49
CA ASP A 7 -2.92 -14.77 1.37
C ASP A 7 -2.23 -14.92 2.74
N GLU A 8 -1.10 -14.24 2.96
CA GLU A 8 -0.35 -14.29 4.21
C GLU A 8 -1.01 -13.42 5.30
N ASP A 9 -0.96 -13.90 6.55
CA ASP A 9 -1.53 -13.22 7.70
C ASP A 9 -0.75 -11.95 8.10
N GLU A 10 -1.39 -11.12 8.93
CA GLU A 10 -0.83 -9.86 9.46
C GLU A 10 0.55 -10.05 10.11
N GLU A 11 0.74 -11.11 10.90
CA GLU A 11 2.02 -11.39 11.56
C GLU A 11 3.16 -11.60 10.55
N ALA A 12 2.89 -12.34 9.46
CA ALA A 12 3.88 -12.61 8.42
C ALA A 12 4.27 -11.33 7.65
N MET A 13 3.30 -10.43 7.44
CA MET A 13 3.55 -9.12 6.83
C MET A 13 4.32 -8.19 7.77
N LEU A 14 4.00 -8.21 9.06
CA LEU A 14 4.71 -7.45 10.09
C LEU A 14 6.18 -7.86 10.19
N GLU A 15 6.47 -9.17 10.17
CA GLU A 15 7.85 -9.69 10.16
C GLU A 15 8.65 -9.26 8.92
N LYS A 16 7.97 -9.03 7.79
CA LYS A 16 8.58 -8.52 6.56
C LYS A 16 8.76 -6.99 6.55
N GLY A 17 8.33 -6.30 7.60
CA GLY A 17 8.43 -4.84 7.71
C GLY A 17 7.26 -4.08 7.06
N TYR A 18 6.13 -4.75 6.86
CA TYR A 18 4.89 -4.12 6.41
C TYR A 18 3.98 -3.86 7.61
N GLU A 19 3.27 -2.74 7.57
CA GLU A 19 2.19 -2.42 8.49
C GLU A 19 0.85 -2.55 7.76
N THR A 20 -0.25 -2.65 8.51
CA THR A 20 -1.58 -2.92 7.96
C THR A 20 -2.55 -1.83 8.38
N ASP A 21 -3.44 -1.42 7.47
CA ASP A 21 -4.57 -0.54 7.75
C ASP A 21 -5.87 -1.21 7.28
N GLN A 22 -6.94 -1.06 8.05
CA GLN A 22 -8.24 -1.61 7.69
C GLN A 22 -8.99 -0.63 6.77
N SER A 23 -9.21 -1.06 5.52
CA SER A 23 -10.01 -0.34 4.54
C SER A 23 -11.33 -1.07 4.27
N GLU A 24 -12.29 -0.39 3.64
CA GLU A 24 -13.61 -0.95 3.32
C GLU A 24 -13.55 -2.19 2.42
N LEU A 25 -12.48 -2.33 1.63
CA LEU A 25 -12.25 -3.45 0.72
C LEU A 25 -11.41 -4.58 1.35
N GLY A 26 -10.86 -4.38 2.53
CA GLY A 26 -9.98 -5.33 3.21
C GLY A 26 -8.75 -4.69 3.83
N ASN A 27 -7.82 -5.53 4.27
CA ASN A 27 -6.56 -5.09 4.86
C ASN A 27 -5.60 -4.57 3.79
N VAL A 28 -4.99 -3.44 4.04
CA VAL A 28 -4.01 -2.81 3.16
C VAL A 28 -2.64 -2.91 3.81
N TYR A 29 -1.76 -3.67 3.20
CA TYR A 29 -0.38 -3.81 3.66
C TYR A 29 0.53 -2.82 2.95
N TYR A 30 1.31 -2.08 3.73
CA TYR A 30 2.20 -1.04 3.23
C TYR A 30 3.55 -1.08 3.96
N PRO A 31 4.65 -0.70 3.31
CA PRO A 31 5.96 -0.73 3.95
C PRO A 31 5.99 0.27 5.12
N LYS A 32 6.48 -0.16 6.28
CA LYS A 32 6.59 0.69 7.48
C LYS A 32 7.56 1.85 7.29
N GLU A 33 8.56 1.67 6.42
CA GLU A 33 9.57 2.67 6.13
C GLU A 33 9.34 3.28 4.74
N GLY A 34 9.54 4.59 4.63
CA GLY A 34 9.53 5.28 3.34
C GLY A 34 8.17 5.82 2.88
N ILE A 35 7.14 5.68 3.70
CA ILE A 35 5.84 6.32 3.48
C ILE A 35 5.38 7.04 4.74
N GLU A 36 4.59 8.08 4.55
CA GLU A 36 3.90 8.84 5.59
C GLU A 36 2.40 8.69 5.35
N ILE A 37 1.67 8.39 6.43
CA ILE A 37 0.21 8.25 6.41
C ILE A 37 -0.34 9.40 7.25
N PRO A 38 -0.85 10.46 6.63
CA PRO A 38 -1.32 11.64 7.35
C PRO A 38 -2.59 11.38 8.17
N ASP A 39 -3.42 10.40 7.79
CA ASP A 39 -4.67 10.09 8.48
C ASP A 39 -5.03 8.60 8.37
N HIS A 40 -5.67 8.19 7.26
CA HIS A 40 -6.08 6.80 7.00
C HIS A 40 -5.89 6.41 5.54
N ILE A 41 -5.61 5.13 5.28
CA ILE A 41 -5.46 4.62 3.92
C ILE A 41 -6.84 4.24 3.39
N ILE A 42 -7.24 4.89 2.31
CA ILE A 42 -8.52 4.60 1.66
C ILE A 42 -8.25 3.95 0.32
N VAL A 43 -8.81 2.76 0.11
CA VAL A 43 -8.75 2.05 -1.18
C VAL A 43 -10.12 2.09 -1.82
N LYS A 44 -10.20 2.71 -3.00
CA LYS A 44 -11.42 2.85 -3.78
C LYS A 44 -11.36 1.96 -5.01
N TYR A 45 -12.39 1.16 -5.22
CA TYR A 45 -12.56 0.44 -6.48
C TYR A 45 -13.27 1.36 -7.48
N VAL A 46 -12.61 1.66 -8.60
CA VAL A 46 -13.10 2.60 -9.61
C VAL A 46 -13.23 1.91 -10.96
N GLU A 47 -14.43 1.98 -11.52
CA GLU A 47 -14.77 1.40 -12.81
C GLU A 47 -14.86 2.47 -13.89
N TYR A 48 -13.89 2.50 -14.78
CA TYR A 48 -13.91 3.31 -15.99
C TYR A 48 -14.42 2.48 -17.17
N PRO A 49 -14.92 3.11 -18.26
CA PRO A 49 -15.49 2.39 -19.40
C PRO A 49 -14.52 1.42 -20.09
N TRP A 50 -13.22 1.55 -19.85
CA TRP A 50 -12.14 0.81 -20.53
C TRP A 50 -11.22 0.06 -19.56
N VAL A 51 -11.34 0.29 -18.25
CA VAL A 51 -10.45 -0.26 -17.23
C VAL A 51 -11.13 -0.21 -15.86
N THR A 52 -10.90 -1.24 -15.05
CA THR A 52 -11.22 -1.23 -13.62
C THR A 52 -9.91 -1.17 -12.85
N CYS A 53 -9.81 -0.29 -11.86
CA CYS A 53 -8.60 -0.10 -11.08
C CYS A 53 -8.91 0.24 -9.63
N PHE A 54 -7.91 0.05 -8.78
CA PHE A 54 -7.95 0.47 -7.39
C PHE A 54 -7.19 1.79 -7.28
N GLU A 55 -7.84 2.81 -6.72
CA GLU A 55 -7.21 4.08 -6.36
C GLU A 55 -6.95 4.08 -4.86
N VAL A 56 -5.74 4.43 -4.46
CA VAL A 56 -5.33 4.49 -3.05
C VAL A 56 -5.08 5.95 -2.69
N GLU A 57 -5.74 6.41 -1.63
CA GLU A 57 -5.58 7.74 -1.06
C GLU A 57 -5.07 7.64 0.39
N GLY A 58 -4.43 8.70 0.88
CA GLY A 58 -3.93 8.76 2.26
C GLY A 58 -2.56 8.14 2.48
N ILE A 59 -1.77 7.93 1.42
CA ILE A 59 -0.36 7.53 1.51
C ILE A 59 0.50 8.56 0.76
N GLU A 60 1.50 9.10 1.43
CA GLU A 60 2.52 9.95 0.83
C GLU A 60 3.88 9.24 0.87
N ILE A 61 4.59 9.16 -0.27
CA ILE A 61 5.92 8.54 -0.30
C ILE A 61 6.96 9.58 0.14
N ILE A 62 7.76 9.22 1.14
CA ILE A 62 8.93 10.01 1.54
C ILE A 62 10.03 9.73 0.51
N LYS A 63 10.33 10.72 -0.34
CA LYS A 63 11.27 10.60 -1.48
C LYS A 63 12.65 10.01 -1.15
N GLU A 64 13.10 10.08 0.10
CA GLU A 64 14.38 9.51 0.54
C GLU A 64 14.41 7.97 0.48
N ALA A 65 13.26 7.29 0.53
CA ALA A 65 13.19 5.83 0.49
C ALA A 65 13.23 5.22 -0.92
N MET A 66 12.91 5.97 -1.98
CA MET A 66 12.94 5.45 -3.36
C MET A 66 14.36 5.33 -3.93
N GLN A 67 15.38 5.88 -3.26
CA GLN A 67 16.78 5.84 -3.75
C GLN A 67 17.43 4.45 -3.59
N LYS A 68 16.81 3.50 -2.88
CA LYS A 68 17.39 2.16 -2.61
C LYS A 68 16.97 1.04 -3.58
N ASP A 69 15.97 1.25 -4.43
CA ASP A 69 15.46 0.19 -5.34
C ASP A 69 15.91 0.34 -6.81
N ILE A 70 16.84 1.25 -7.10
CA ILE A 70 17.46 1.39 -8.43
C ILE A 70 18.97 1.21 -8.31
N GLU A 71 19.41 0.06 -7.79
CA GLU A 71 20.78 -0.44 -7.96
C GLU A 71 20.80 -1.95 -7.71
N GLU A 72 20.34 -2.74 -8.69
CA GLU A 72 20.87 -4.08 -8.98
C GLU A 72 20.81 -4.37 -10.49
#